data_AF-A0A512CGK0-F1
#
_entry.id   AF-A0A512CGK0-F1
#
_cell.length_a   1.000
_cell.length_b   1.000
_cell.length_c   1.000
_cell.angle_alpha   90.00
_cell.angle_beta   90.00
_cell.angle_gamma   90.00
#
_symmetry.space_group_name_H-M   'P 1'
#
loop_
_entity.id
_entity.type
_entity.pdbx_description
1 polymer ?
#
loop_
_entity_poly.entity_id
_entity_poly.type
_entity_poly.pdbx_seq_one_letter_code
_entity_poly.pdbx_strand_id
1 'polypeptide(L)'
;MTKFSGSVPKILSKSEWVLLTDESSLIEGKLHKQIIFGPECYHIRRTDGIPSVLEDDIFGKRVIILKEGWLLEKWNTTELANIPDFDICLYDPEEDKITSLANIKCFDWHVAEQDEQSLLLKWFDGTQGGEVKVVLTDG
;
A
#
# COMPACT_ATOMS: atom_id res chain seq x y z
N MET A 1 -24.96 34.42 3.74
CA MET A 1 -24.99 33.15 4.50
C MET A 1 -24.26 32.10 3.69
N THR A 2 -23.00 31.85 4.02
CA THR A 2 -22.16 30.87 3.31
C THR A 2 -22.37 29.51 3.96
N LYS A 3 -22.96 28.55 3.24
CA LYS A 3 -23.11 27.18 3.72
C LYS A 3 -21.76 26.49 3.60
N PHE A 4 -21.10 26.26 4.72
CA PHE A 4 -20.01 25.30 4.80
C PHE A 4 -20.60 23.91 4.62
N SER A 5 -20.40 23.32 3.44
CA SER A 5 -20.57 21.88 3.24
C SER A 5 -19.40 21.20 3.93
N GLY A 6 -19.52 21.01 5.25
CA GLY A 6 -18.66 20.08 5.96
C GLY A 6 -18.97 18.68 5.44
N SER A 7 -18.14 18.16 4.53
CA SER A 7 -18.14 16.74 4.21
C SER A 7 -17.78 16.01 5.50
N VAL A 8 -18.79 15.44 6.15
CA VAL A 8 -18.60 14.51 7.26
C VAL A 8 -17.64 13.43 6.75
N PRO A 9 -16.51 13.17 7.45
CA PRO A 9 -15.64 12.07 7.07
C PRO A 9 -16.50 10.81 7.04
N LYS A 10 -16.61 10.17 5.87
CA LYS A 10 -17.24 8.85 5.78
C LYS A 10 -16.39 7.93 6.64
N ILE A 11 -16.90 7.59 7.83
CA ILE A 11 -16.39 6.48 8.61
C ILE A 11 -16.69 5.25 7.76
N LEU A 12 -15.68 4.75 7.05
CA LEU A 12 -15.80 3.53 6.27
C LEU A 12 -16.23 2.41 7.22
N SER A 13 -17.32 1.73 6.86
CA SER A 13 -17.77 0.53 7.55
C SER A 13 -16.62 -0.48 7.56
N LYS A 14 -16.27 -1.02 8.74
CA LYS A 14 -15.24 -2.07 8.88
C LYS A 14 -15.55 -3.37 8.11
N SER A 15 -16.75 -3.49 7.53
CA SER A 15 -17.27 -4.74 7.00
C SER A 15 -17.33 -4.81 5.47
N GLU A 16 -17.03 -3.73 4.75
CA GLU A 16 -17.18 -3.67 3.30
C GLU A 16 -15.84 -3.72 2.59
N TRP A 17 -15.79 -4.50 1.50
CA TRP A 17 -14.68 -4.43 0.55
C TRP A 17 -14.87 -3.19 -0.33
N VAL A 18 -13.81 -2.42 -0.48
CA VAL A 18 -13.79 -1.19 -1.28
C VAL A 18 -12.60 -1.22 -2.22
N LEU A 19 -12.75 -0.65 -3.42
CA LEU A 19 -11.61 -0.48 -4.32
C LEU A 19 -10.56 0.41 -3.63
N LEU A 20 -9.29 0.00 -3.70
CA LEU A 20 -8.18 0.73 -3.07
C LEU A 20 -7.58 1.81 -3.98
N THR A 21 -7.88 1.75 -5.27
CA THR A 21 -7.52 2.77 -6.25
C THR A 21 -8.68 2.98 -7.22
N ASP A 22 -8.81 4.20 -7.73
CA ASP A 22 -9.76 4.54 -8.78
C ASP A 22 -9.25 4.11 -10.18
N GLU A 23 -7.94 3.86 -10.30
CA GLU A 23 -7.25 3.66 -11.59
C GLU A 23 -7.25 2.19 -12.05
N SER A 24 -7.50 1.23 -11.16
CA SER A 24 -7.70 -0.18 -11.55
C SER A 24 -8.57 -0.93 -10.55
N SER A 25 -9.54 -1.67 -11.09
CA SER A 25 -10.54 -2.40 -10.31
C SER A 25 -10.13 -3.83 -9.98
N LEU A 26 -8.86 -4.21 -10.15
CA LEU A 26 -8.43 -5.61 -9.94
C LEU A 26 -8.41 -6.01 -8.46
N ILE A 27 -8.09 -5.07 -7.57
CA ILE A 27 -7.99 -5.36 -6.13
C ILE A 27 -8.95 -4.50 -5.32
N GLU A 28 -9.47 -5.11 -4.27
CA GLU A 28 -10.27 -4.44 -3.25
C GLU A 28 -9.69 -4.70 -1.87
N GLY A 29 -9.89 -3.75 -0.99
CA GLY A 29 -9.43 -3.77 0.38
C GLY A 29 -10.59 -3.75 1.36
N LYS A 30 -10.48 -4.52 2.43
CA LYS A 30 -11.38 -4.42 3.59
C LYS A 30 -10.57 -3.91 4.77
N LEU A 31 -11.04 -2.84 5.38
CA LEU A 31 -10.36 -2.21 6.52
C LEU A 31 -10.19 -3.24 7.64
N HIS A 32 -8.93 -3.59 7.93
CA HIS A 32 -8.57 -4.49 9.02
C HIS A 32 -8.46 -3.72 10.33
N LYS A 33 -7.69 -2.62 10.32
CA LYS A 33 -7.43 -1.77 11.48
C LYS A 33 -7.24 -0.33 11.03
N GLN A 34 -7.78 0.61 11.80
CA GLN A 34 -7.50 2.03 11.65
C GLN A 34 -6.98 2.54 12.98
N ILE A 35 -5.84 3.22 12.94
CA ILE A 35 -5.21 3.79 14.12
C ILE A 35 -5.67 5.24 14.22
N ILE A 36 -6.15 5.64 15.39
CA ILE A 36 -6.84 6.93 15.63
C ILE A 36 -6.00 8.15 15.17
N PHE A 37 -4.67 8.01 15.11
CA PHE A 37 -3.73 8.99 14.54
C PHE A 37 -2.64 8.34 13.68
N GLY A 38 -2.95 7.18 13.10
CA GLY A 38 -2.01 6.40 12.31
C GLY A 38 -2.64 5.90 11.02
N PRO A 39 -1.91 5.07 10.28
CA PRO A 39 -2.35 4.60 8.97
C PRO A 39 -3.55 3.66 9.05
N GLU A 40 -4.22 3.54 7.91
CA GLU A 40 -5.26 2.54 7.67
C GLU A 40 -4.60 1.27 7.12
N CYS A 41 -4.93 0.14 7.71
CA CYS A 41 -4.48 -1.19 7.30
C CYS A 41 -5.65 -1.97 6.70
N TYR A 42 -5.40 -2.66 5.60
CA TYR A 42 -6.38 -3.41 4.83
C TYR A 42 -5.94 -4.86 4.64
N HIS A 43 -6.89 -5.78 4.69
CA HIS A 43 -6.75 -7.02 3.94
C HIS A 43 -7.05 -6.71 2.48
N ILE A 44 -6.24 -7.22 1.57
CA ILE A 44 -6.44 -7.05 0.12
C ILE A 44 -6.85 -8.40 -0.47
N ARG A 45 -7.73 -8.35 -1.47
CA ARG A 45 -7.99 -9.50 -2.35
C ARG A 45 -8.24 -9.04 -3.77
N ARG A 46 -8.27 -10.00 -4.69
CA ARG A 46 -8.69 -9.77 -6.07
C ARG A 46 -10.21 -9.68 -6.17
N THR A 47 -10.70 -8.80 -7.04
CA THR A 47 -12.13 -8.61 -7.30
C THR A 47 -12.73 -9.70 -8.18
N ASP A 48 -11.90 -10.42 -8.94
CA ASP A 48 -12.29 -11.54 -9.78
C ASP A 48 -12.66 -12.81 -9.00
N GLY A 49 -12.43 -12.82 -7.69
CA GLY A 49 -12.75 -13.93 -6.78
C GLY A 49 -11.75 -15.09 -6.86
N ILE A 50 -10.63 -14.93 -7.56
CA ILE A 50 -9.54 -15.90 -7.56
C ILE A 50 -8.79 -15.76 -6.23
N PRO A 51 -8.63 -16.85 -5.44
CA PRO A 51 -7.78 -16.83 -4.25
C PRO A 51 -6.39 -16.33 -4.59
N SER A 52 -5.86 -15.44 -3.76
CA SER A 52 -4.61 -14.74 -4.03
C SER A 52 -3.69 -14.76 -2.82
N VAL A 53 -2.38 -14.78 -3.07
CA VAL A 53 -1.35 -14.53 -2.04
C VAL A 53 -1.56 -13.22 -1.27
N LEU A 54 -2.33 -12.28 -1.81
CA LEU A 54 -2.71 -11.03 -1.14
C LEU A 54 -3.57 -11.27 0.12
N GLU A 55 -4.32 -12.36 0.21
CA GLU A 55 -5.22 -12.60 1.35
C GLU A 55 -4.48 -12.96 2.64
N ASP A 56 -3.24 -13.45 2.52
CA ASP A 56 -2.40 -13.91 3.63
C ASP A 56 -1.73 -12.75 4.41
N ASP A 57 -1.70 -11.56 3.82
CA ASP A 57 -0.95 -10.41 4.31
C ASP A 57 -1.85 -9.20 4.67
N ILE A 58 -1.28 -8.27 5.44
CA ILE A 58 -1.88 -6.96 5.73
C ILE A 58 -1.14 -5.90 4.94
N PHE A 59 -1.88 -5.00 4.31
CA PHE A 59 -1.33 -3.93 3.50
C PHE A 59 -1.78 -2.56 3.99
N GLY A 60 -1.00 -1.54 3.65
CA GLY A 60 -1.36 -0.15 3.86
C GLY A 60 -2.37 0.29 2.81
N LYS A 61 -2.95 1.48 3.04
CA LYS A 61 -3.81 2.10 2.02
C LYS A 61 -3.08 2.39 0.71
N ARG A 62 -1.75 2.56 0.76
CA ARG A 62 -0.97 3.01 -0.38
C ARG A 62 -0.77 1.87 -1.38
N VAL A 63 -1.29 2.09 -2.57
CA VAL A 63 -1.24 1.18 -3.71
C VAL A 63 -0.91 2.02 -4.95
N ILE A 64 0.19 1.70 -5.63
CA ILE A 64 0.61 2.41 -6.86
C ILE A 64 0.58 1.42 -8.02
N ILE A 65 -0.07 1.79 -9.13
CA ILE A 65 -0.11 0.98 -10.34
C ILE A 65 1.15 1.25 -11.16
N LEU A 66 1.86 0.19 -11.51
CA LEU A 66 3.00 0.21 -12.42
C LEU A 66 2.66 -0.60 -13.67
N LYS A 67 3.49 -0.47 -14.71
CA LYS A 67 3.34 -1.27 -15.93
C LYS A 67 3.62 -2.75 -15.65
N GLU A 68 4.47 -3.04 -14.67
CA GLU A 68 4.97 -4.36 -14.27
C GLU A 68 4.11 -5.01 -13.16
N GLY A 69 3.05 -4.35 -12.70
CA GLY A 69 2.18 -4.85 -11.65
C GLY A 69 1.82 -3.78 -10.62
N TRP A 70 1.60 -4.21 -9.37
CA TRP A 70 1.15 -3.34 -8.30
C TRP A 70 2.22 -3.15 -7.26
N LEU A 71 2.61 -1.91 -6.98
CA LEU A 71 3.53 -1.58 -5.91
C LEU A 71 2.73 -1.36 -4.63
N LEU A 72 2.93 -2.24 -3.66
CA LEU A 72 2.16 -2.33 -2.42
C LEU A 72 3.03 -2.08 -1.20
N GLU A 73 2.46 -1.41 -0.21
CA GLU A 73 3.03 -1.29 1.13
C GLU A 73 2.51 -2.43 2.01
N LYS A 74 3.34 -3.45 2.26
CA LYS A 74 3.01 -4.60 3.10
C LYS A 74 3.44 -4.35 4.55
N TRP A 75 2.50 -4.49 5.48
CA TRP A 75 2.70 -4.22 6.88
C TRP A 75 3.12 -5.49 7.63
N ASN A 76 4.30 -5.45 8.24
CA ASN A 76 4.84 -6.59 8.99
C ASN A 76 4.23 -6.71 10.40
N THR A 77 3.62 -5.64 10.91
CA THR A 77 2.92 -5.62 12.21
C THR A 77 1.84 -4.54 12.23
N THR A 78 0.79 -4.76 13.02
CA THR A 78 -0.22 -3.73 13.30
C THR A 78 -0.12 -3.18 14.73
N GLU A 79 0.93 -3.55 15.47
CA GLU A 79 1.17 -3.11 16.84
C GLU A 79 1.78 -1.71 16.87
N LEU A 80 1.05 -0.74 17.43
CA LEU A 80 1.36 0.70 17.35
C LEU A 80 2.81 1.07 17.70
N ALA A 81 3.40 0.37 18.68
CA ALA A 81 4.78 0.62 19.11
C ALA A 81 5.84 0.27 18.05
N ASN A 82 5.48 -0.52 17.03
CA ASN A 82 6.40 -1.13 16.07
C ASN A 82 6.10 -0.71 14.61
N ILE A 83 5.30 0.34 14.42
CA ILE A 83 4.62 0.62 13.15
C ILE A 83 5.39 1.27 11.99
N PRO A 84 6.65 1.73 12.06
CA PRO A 84 7.26 2.30 10.87
C PRO A 84 7.89 1.25 9.93
N ASP A 85 7.90 -0.04 10.29
CA ASP A 85 8.57 -1.07 9.48
C ASP A 85 7.58 -1.75 8.53
N PHE A 86 7.74 -1.50 7.23
CA PHE A 86 6.98 -2.17 6.18
C PHE A 86 7.87 -2.61 5.02
N ASP A 87 7.35 -3.55 4.25
CA ASP A 87 7.96 -3.96 2.99
C ASP A 87 7.28 -3.22 1.84
N ILE A 88 8.07 -2.69 0.93
CA ILE A 88 7.61 -2.34 -0.41
C ILE A 88 7.72 -3.59 -1.25
N CYS A 89 6.59 -4.02 -1.81
CA CYS A 89 6.51 -5.23 -2.60
C CYS A 89 5.90 -4.95 -3.97
N LEU A 90 6.30 -5.74 -4.97
CA LEU A 90 5.64 -5.80 -6.27
C LEU A 90 4.73 -7.03 -6.31
N TYR A 91 3.44 -6.80 -6.53
CA TYR A 91 2.48 -7.86 -6.81
C TYR A 91 2.27 -8.01 -8.31
N ASP A 92 2.58 -9.21 -8.81
CA ASP A 92 2.31 -9.65 -10.18
C ASP A 92 0.96 -10.40 -10.20
N PRO A 93 -0.06 -9.83 -10.86
CA PRO A 93 -1.38 -10.45 -10.94
C PRO A 93 -1.46 -11.65 -11.88
N GLU A 94 -0.54 -11.81 -12.83
CA GLU A 94 -0.58 -12.95 -13.76
C GLU A 94 -0.08 -14.22 -13.06
N GLU A 95 1.00 -14.08 -12.28
CA GLU A 95 1.62 -15.20 -11.54
C GLU A 95 1.09 -15.35 -10.11
N ASP A 96 0.19 -14.46 -9.66
CA ASP A 96 -0.27 -14.34 -8.28
C ASP A 96 0.90 -14.38 -7.27
N LYS A 97 1.88 -13.50 -7.49
CA LYS A 97 3.15 -13.51 -6.77
C LYS A 97 3.46 -12.15 -6.15
N ILE A 98 3.91 -12.16 -4.89
CA ILE A 98 4.46 -10.99 -4.21
C ILE A 98 5.98 -11.10 -4.17
N THR A 99 6.67 -10.07 -4.66
CA THR A 99 8.14 -9.94 -4.61
C THR A 99 8.50 -8.78 -3.68
N SER A 100 9.24 -9.06 -2.62
CA SER A 100 9.75 -8.00 -1.72
C SER A 100 10.86 -7.22 -2.42
N LEU A 101 10.74 -5.89 -2.47
CA LEU A 101 11.70 -5.00 -3.13
C LEU A 101 12.61 -4.29 -2.12
N ALA A 102 12.04 -3.81 -1.03
CA ALA A 102 12.79 -3.15 0.04
C ALA A 102 12.00 -3.20 1.35
N ASN A 103 12.72 -3.39 2.46
CA ASN A 103 12.18 -3.11 3.79
C ASN A 103 12.62 -1.69 4.18
N ILE A 104 11.67 -0.83 4.52
CA ILE A 104 11.93 0.56 4.87
C ILE A 104 11.27 0.88 6.20
N LYS A 105 12.05 1.50 7.09
CA LYS A 105 11.56 2.07 8.33
C LYS A 105 11.19 3.53 8.13
N CYS A 106 9.93 3.83 7.85
CA CYS A 106 9.48 5.22 7.69
C CYS A 106 7.97 5.41 7.95
N PHE A 107 7.50 6.66 7.91
CA PHE A 107 6.07 6.99 7.98
C PHE A 107 5.47 7.32 6.62
N ASP A 108 6.31 7.77 5.70
CA ASP A 108 5.92 8.15 4.36
C ASP A 108 7.02 7.79 3.37
N TRP A 109 6.61 7.49 2.15
CA TRP A 109 7.51 7.23 1.02
C TRP A 109 6.80 7.59 -0.29
N HIS A 110 7.55 7.83 -1.36
CA HIS A 110 7.00 7.98 -2.70
C HIS A 110 8.01 7.56 -3.75
N VAL A 111 7.52 7.22 -4.94
CA VAL A 111 8.36 7.02 -6.12
C VAL A 111 8.84 8.39 -6.58
N ALA A 112 10.14 8.64 -6.50
CA ALA A 112 10.76 9.88 -6.96
C ALA A 112 11.19 9.78 -8.43
N GLU A 113 11.71 8.62 -8.83
CA GLU A 113 12.06 8.32 -10.22
C GLU A 113 11.66 6.89 -10.57
N GLN A 114 11.29 6.69 -11.83
CA GLN A 114 10.96 5.39 -12.40
C GLN A 114 11.62 5.27 -13.77
N ASP A 115 12.36 4.19 -13.97
CA ASP A 115 12.85 3.77 -15.28
C ASP A 115 12.32 2.36 -15.62
N GLU A 116 12.75 1.79 -16.74
CA GLU A 116 12.24 0.50 -17.22
C GLU A 116 12.59 -0.69 -16.31
N GLN A 117 13.61 -0.56 -15.45
CA GLN A 117 14.14 -1.68 -14.67
C GLN A 117 14.17 -1.40 -13.17
N SER A 118 13.91 -0.16 -12.75
CA SER A 118 14.11 0.25 -11.37
C SER A 118 13.28 1.45 -10.95
N LEU A 119 13.09 1.56 -9.64
CA LEU A 119 12.44 2.69 -8.98
C LEU A 119 13.41 3.32 -8.00
N LEU A 120 13.42 4.65 -7.94
CA LEU A 120 14.01 5.38 -6.83
C LEU A 120 12.88 5.79 -5.88
N LEU A 121 12.90 5.21 -4.68
CA LEU A 121 11.97 5.55 -3.62
C LEU A 121 12.63 6.56 -2.69
N LYS A 122 11.91 7.64 -2.35
CA LYS A 122 12.30 8.54 -1.26
C LYS A 122 11.37 8.34 -0.08
N TRP A 123 11.93 8.34 1.12
CA TRP A 123 11.19 8.07 2.35
C TRP A 123 11.51 9.08 3.43
N PHE A 124 10.61 9.19 4.42
CA PHE A 124 10.75 10.09 5.57
C PHE A 124 10.19 9.43 6.85
N ASP A 125 10.98 9.43 7.92
CA ASP A 125 10.63 8.80 9.21
C ASP A 125 10.18 9.81 10.29
N GLY A 126 9.89 11.06 9.91
CA GLY A 126 9.54 12.12 10.86
C GLY A 126 10.75 12.94 11.35
N THR A 127 11.97 12.43 11.19
CA THR A 127 13.21 13.10 11.62
C THR A 127 14.18 13.29 10.44
N GLN A 128 14.36 12.24 9.65
CA GLN A 128 15.28 12.19 8.53
C GLN A 128 14.61 11.58 7.30
N GLY A 129 15.14 11.93 6.13
CA GLY A 129 14.76 11.34 4.87
C GLY A 129 15.91 10.54 4.28
N GLY A 130 15.56 9.62 3.38
CA GLY A 130 16.52 8.83 2.64
C GLY A 130 15.98 8.42 1.28
N GLU A 131 16.83 7.75 0.53
CA GLU A 131 16.51 7.27 -0.82
C GLU A 131 16.94 5.81 -0.92
N VAL A 132 16.14 4.98 -1.58
CA VAL A 132 16.48 3.60 -1.89
C VAL A 132 16.11 3.30 -3.34
N LYS A 133 17.06 2.75 -4.08
CA LYS A 133 16.83 2.29 -5.45
C LYS A 133 16.50 0.79 -5.41
N VAL A 134 15.36 0.41 -5.96
CA VAL A 134 14.91 -0.98 -6.07
C VAL A 134 14.88 -1.40 -7.54
N VAL A 135 15.25 -2.66 -7.82
CA VAL A 135 15.22 -3.23 -9.17
C VAL A 135 13.94 -4.06 -9.30
N LEU A 136 13.20 -3.89 -10.40
CA LEU A 136 11.90 -4.53 -10.65
C LEU A 136 12.03 -5.94 -11.24
N THR A 137 13.21 -6.31 -11.70
CA THR A 137 13.53 -7.61 -12.28
C THR A 137 14.75 -8.19 -11.58
N ASP A 138 14.67 -9.46 -11.16
CA ASP A 138 15.87 -10.24 -10.97
C ASP A 138 16.51 -10.42 -12.36
N GLY A 139 17.73 -9.91 -12.54
CA GLY A 139 18.51 -10.16 -13.76
C GLY A 139 18.83 -11.63 -13.95
#